data_AF-A0A498H0V2-F1
#
_entry.id   AF-A0A498H0V2-F1
#
_cell.length_a   1.000
_cell.length_b   1.000
_cell.length_c   1.000
_cell.angle_alpha   90.00
_cell.angle_beta   90.00
_cell.angle_gamma   90.00
#
_symmetry.space_group_name_H-M   'P 1'
#
loop_
_entity.id
_entity.type
_entity.pdbx_description
1 polymer ?
#
loop_
_entity_poly.entity_id
_entity_poly.type
_entity_poly.pdbx_seq_one_letter_code
_entity_poly.pdbx_strand_id
1 'polypeptide(L)'
;MPQDAYITPLGRSTWALVNTYYAVLRERGLRPERVYIIVERPYAKNAGTAKEAISIISEAFGSAPEIFLELVEEADFVGAGRTVGSLVERLAGEGFSIALDITSGRKATIAGALAAVAAGGTEIRHIYYLAMKSVEDIAKPYMMIPLRLQEIRDFTQDARRGDSP
;
A
#
# COMPACT_ATOMS: atom_id res chain seq x y z
N MET A 1 -15.06 16.19 2.98
CA MET A 1 -13.81 15.89 2.26
C MET A 1 -13.90 14.44 1.79
N PRO A 2 -13.28 14.04 0.67
CA PRO A 2 -13.25 12.63 0.29
C PRO A 2 -12.54 11.84 1.40
N GLN A 3 -13.03 10.64 1.68
CA GLN A 3 -12.43 9.72 2.64
C GLN A 3 -11.24 9.02 1.99
N ASP A 4 -10.19 8.67 2.73
CA ASP A 4 -9.03 7.99 2.16
C ASP A 4 -9.15 6.47 2.28
N ALA A 5 -8.82 5.76 1.21
CA ALA A 5 -8.65 4.30 1.21
C ALA A 5 -7.20 3.94 0.87
N TYR A 6 -6.60 3.04 1.66
CA TYR A 6 -5.22 2.58 1.47
C TYR A 6 -5.21 1.11 1.04
N ILE A 7 -4.60 0.83 -0.11
CA ILE A 7 -4.46 -0.52 -0.65
C ILE A 7 -2.99 -0.91 -0.54
N THR A 8 -2.70 -2.06 0.09
CA THR A 8 -1.32 -2.57 0.24
C THR A 8 -1.24 -4.07 -0.01
N PRO A 9 -0.23 -4.55 -0.73
CA PRO A 9 -0.01 -5.99 -0.91
C PRO A 9 0.73 -6.61 0.28
N LEU A 10 0.30 -7.79 0.72
CA LEU A 10 1.06 -8.64 1.62
C LEU A 10 1.90 -9.63 0.81
N GLY A 11 3.22 -9.36 0.75
CA GLY A 11 4.21 -10.24 0.14
C GLY A 11 4.98 -11.09 1.16
N ARG A 12 6.19 -11.51 0.78
CA ARG A 12 7.09 -12.32 1.63
C ARG A 12 7.41 -11.70 2.99
N SER A 13 7.50 -10.37 3.05
CA SER A 13 7.86 -9.64 4.26
C SER A 13 6.66 -8.86 4.77
N THR A 14 6.12 -9.27 5.91
CA THR A 14 5.12 -8.48 6.65
C THR A 14 5.72 -7.15 7.11
N TRP A 15 7.02 -7.12 7.46
CA TRP A 15 7.71 -5.87 7.85
C TRP A 15 7.72 -4.82 6.75
N ALA A 16 7.84 -5.21 5.48
CA ALA A 16 7.80 -4.25 4.37
C ALA A 16 6.46 -3.50 4.32
N LEU A 17 5.35 -4.22 4.47
CA LEU A 17 4.00 -3.64 4.56
C LEU A 17 3.88 -2.75 5.80
N VAL A 18 4.23 -3.29 6.97
CA VAL A 18 4.07 -2.61 8.27
C VAL A 18 4.88 -1.32 8.32
N ASN A 19 6.14 -1.35 7.88
CA ASN A 19 7.01 -0.20 7.88
C ASN A 19 6.54 0.86 6.90
N THR A 20 6.05 0.46 5.72
CA THR A 20 5.51 1.43 4.75
C THR A 20 4.27 2.09 5.28
N TYR A 21 3.33 1.31 5.84
CA TYR A 21 2.13 1.86 6.45
C TYR A 21 2.46 2.85 7.56
N TYR A 22 3.38 2.50 8.45
CA TYR A 22 3.88 3.41 9.49
C TYR A 22 4.47 4.70 8.89
N ALA A 23 5.31 4.59 7.87
CA ALA A 23 5.92 5.74 7.20
C ALA A 23 4.88 6.67 6.56
N VAL A 24 3.86 6.10 5.92
CA VAL A 24 2.75 6.85 5.31
C VAL A 24 1.99 7.65 6.36
N LEU A 25 1.59 7.02 7.47
CA LEU A 25 0.88 7.69 8.56
C LEU A 25 1.73 8.80 9.19
N ARG A 26 3.02 8.54 9.41
CA ARG A 26 3.94 9.46 10.08
C ARG A 26 4.37 10.64 9.19
N GLU A 27 4.83 10.36 7.99
CA GLU A 27 5.53 11.35 7.13
C GLU A 27 4.63 11.98 6.07
N ARG A 28 3.52 11.33 5.73
CA ARG A 28 2.56 11.84 4.72
C ARG A 28 1.25 12.28 5.35
N GLY A 29 1.01 11.93 6.62
CA GLY A 29 -0.18 12.37 7.36
C GLY A 29 -1.48 11.71 6.92
N LEU A 30 -1.42 10.69 6.04
CA LEU A 30 -2.60 9.95 5.61
C LEU A 30 -3.27 9.26 6.81
N ARG A 31 -4.60 9.33 6.87
CA ARG A 31 -5.41 8.62 7.88
C ARG A 31 -6.56 7.92 7.14
N PRO A 32 -6.31 6.72 6.58
CA PRO A 32 -7.33 6.03 5.81
C PRO A 32 -8.50 5.62 6.71
N GLU A 33 -9.71 5.68 6.17
CA GLU A 33 -10.89 5.08 6.79
C GLU A 33 -11.00 3.60 6.47
N ARG A 34 -10.43 3.18 5.33
CA ARG A 34 -10.39 1.78 4.90
C ARG A 34 -8.99 1.36 4.48
N VAL A 35 -8.59 0.17 4.92
CA VAL A 35 -7.35 -0.47 4.51
C VAL A 35 -7.67 -1.81 3.86
N TYR A 36 -7.20 -2.01 2.64
CA TYR A 36 -7.30 -3.28 1.92
C TYR A 36 -5.93 -3.92 1.82
N ILE A 37 -5.80 -5.11 2.40
CA ILE A 37 -4.60 -5.93 2.28
C ILE A 37 -4.82 -6.95 1.17
N ILE A 38 -4.06 -6.83 0.08
CA ILE A 38 -4.08 -7.81 -1.01
C ILE A 38 -3.14 -8.95 -0.65
N VAL A 39 -3.70 -10.11 -0.33
CA VAL A 39 -2.99 -11.25 0.24
C VAL A 39 -2.80 -12.32 -0.83
N GLU A 40 -1.57 -12.53 -1.29
CA GLU A 40 -1.29 -13.69 -2.13
C GLU A 40 -1.40 -14.98 -1.29
N ARG A 41 -2.04 -16.02 -1.83
CA ARG A 41 -2.33 -17.29 -1.13
C ARG A 41 -1.17 -17.89 -0.33
N PRO A 42 0.10 -17.88 -0.78
CA PRO A 42 1.24 -18.40 0.00
C PRO A 42 1.50 -17.63 1.31
N TYR A 43 1.06 -16.37 1.39
CA TYR A 43 1.24 -15.49 2.54
C TYR A 43 -0.03 -15.34 3.38
N ALA A 44 -1.09 -16.10 3.08
CA ALA A 44 -2.36 -16.03 3.82
C ALA A 44 -2.21 -16.25 5.33
N LYS A 45 -1.27 -17.12 5.74
CA LYS A 45 -0.94 -17.35 7.16
C LYS A 45 -0.44 -16.10 7.90
N ASN A 46 0.10 -15.12 7.19
CA ASN A 46 0.62 -13.87 7.75
C ASN A 46 -0.43 -12.75 7.76
N ALA A 47 -1.61 -12.95 7.16
CA ALA A 47 -2.63 -11.91 7.00
C ALA A 47 -3.19 -11.42 8.34
N GLY A 48 -3.37 -12.33 9.30
CA GLY A 48 -3.80 -11.97 10.66
C GLY A 48 -2.81 -11.02 11.34
N THR A 49 -1.51 -11.35 11.30
CA THR A 49 -0.44 -10.50 11.84
C THR A 49 -0.36 -9.15 11.14
N ALA A 50 -0.51 -9.11 9.81
CA ALA A 50 -0.51 -7.84 9.08
C ALA A 50 -1.71 -6.95 9.46
N LYS A 51 -2.90 -7.53 9.57
CA LYS A 51 -4.12 -6.84 10.00
C LYS A 51 -3.98 -6.29 11.42
N GLU A 52 -3.49 -7.09 12.36
CA GLU A 52 -3.27 -6.67 13.74
C GLU A 52 -2.25 -5.52 13.82
N ALA A 53 -1.13 -5.63 13.10
CA ALA A 53 -0.12 -4.57 13.06
C ALA A 53 -0.69 -3.25 12.50
N ILE A 54 -1.50 -3.30 11.43
CA ILE A 54 -2.17 -2.11 10.90
C ILE A 54 -3.10 -1.50 11.96
N SER A 55 -3.90 -2.32 12.66
CA SER A 55 -4.80 -1.83 13.73
C SER A 55 -4.02 -1.09 14.81
N ILE A 56 -2.99 -1.72 15.37
CA ILE A 56 -2.15 -1.15 16.44
C ILE A 56 -1.51 0.17 16.01
N ILE A 57 -0.95 0.22 14.81
CA ILE A 57 -0.33 1.45 14.30
C ILE A 57 -1.38 2.53 14.09
N SER A 58 -2.53 2.19 13.49
CA SER A 58 -3.61 3.16 13.24
C SER A 58 -4.09 3.80 14.54
N GLU A 59 -4.30 2.99 15.57
CA GLU A 59 -4.74 3.44 16.90
C GLU A 59 -3.70 4.37 17.53
N ALA A 60 -2.41 4.03 17.45
CA ALA A 60 -1.32 4.88 17.93
C ALA A 60 -1.26 6.24 17.22
N PHE A 61 -1.76 6.34 15.98
CA PHE A 61 -1.86 7.57 15.21
C PHE A 61 -3.26 8.22 15.27
N GLY A 62 -4.15 7.75 16.16
CA GLY A 62 -5.47 8.34 16.42
C GLY A 62 -6.54 8.00 15.39
N SER A 63 -6.42 6.86 14.70
CA SER A 63 -7.38 6.38 13.69
C SER A 63 -7.76 4.92 13.92
N ALA A 64 -8.92 4.50 13.40
CA ALA A 64 -9.39 3.12 13.48
C ALA A 64 -10.03 2.71 12.14
N PRO A 65 -9.22 2.41 11.10
CA PRO A 65 -9.73 2.03 9.80
C PRO A 65 -10.45 0.67 9.84
N GLU A 66 -11.43 0.49 8.96
CA GLU A 66 -11.91 -0.84 8.61
C GLU A 66 -10.87 -1.58 7.77
N ILE A 67 -10.45 -2.77 8.22
CA ILE A 67 -9.37 -3.53 7.56
C ILE A 67 -9.93 -4.79 6.88
N PHE A 68 -9.79 -4.83 5.56
CA PHE A 68 -10.25 -5.90 4.67
C PHE A 68 -9.07 -6.72 4.13
N LEU A 69 -9.33 -8.00 3.89
CA LEU A 69 -8.36 -8.93 3.29
C LEU A 69 -8.92 -9.39 1.94
N GLU A 70 -8.17 -9.17 0.87
CA GLU A 70 -8.51 -9.62 -0.48
C GLU A 70 -7.53 -10.71 -0.89
N LEU A 71 -8.01 -11.95 -1.00
CA LEU A 71 -7.15 -13.08 -1.38
C LEU A 71 -6.97 -13.15 -2.90
N VAL A 72 -5.73 -13.30 -3.35
CA VAL A 72 -5.38 -13.51 -4.77
C VAL A 72 -4.53 -14.76 -4.93
N GLU A 73 -4.65 -15.42 -6.08
CA GLU A 73 -3.87 -16.61 -6.40
C GLU A 73 -2.39 -16.30 -6.61
N GLU A 74 -1.53 -17.28 -6.33
CA GLU A 74 -0.11 -17.14 -6.61
C GLU A 74 0.15 -17.12 -8.12
N ALA A 75 0.96 -16.17 -8.59
CA ALA A 75 1.43 -16.03 -9.96
C ALA A 75 0.33 -15.71 -10.98
N ASP A 76 -0.90 -15.50 -10.53
CA ASP A 76 -1.98 -14.93 -11.33
C ASP A 76 -1.88 -13.40 -11.33
N PHE A 77 -0.89 -12.87 -12.05
CA PHE A 77 -0.64 -11.42 -12.12
C PHE A 77 -1.79 -10.68 -12.81
N VAL A 78 -2.46 -11.33 -13.76
CA VAL A 78 -3.61 -10.76 -14.47
C VAL A 78 -4.83 -10.71 -13.55
N GLY A 79 -5.12 -11.79 -12.83
CA GLY A 79 -6.18 -11.84 -11.83
C GLY A 79 -5.95 -10.84 -10.71
N ALA A 80 -4.75 -10.80 -10.14
CA ALA A 80 -4.43 -9.83 -9.08
C ALA A 80 -4.52 -8.38 -9.57
N GLY A 81 -4.08 -8.10 -10.81
CA GLY A 81 -4.26 -6.79 -11.44
C GLY A 81 -5.74 -6.41 -11.62
N ARG A 82 -6.58 -7.35 -12.06
CA ARG A 82 -8.04 -7.15 -12.15
C ARG A 82 -8.68 -6.93 -10.79
N THR A 83 -8.32 -7.71 -9.78
CA THR A 83 -8.84 -7.56 -8.41
C THR A 83 -8.53 -6.16 -7.88
N VAL A 84 -7.29 -5.68 -8.03
CA VAL A 84 -6.93 -4.33 -7.59
C VAL A 84 -7.62 -3.26 -8.45
N GLY A 85 -7.67 -3.43 -9.77
CA GLY A 85 -8.37 -2.51 -10.66
C GLY A 85 -9.85 -2.33 -10.29
N SER A 86 -10.59 -3.43 -10.13
CA SER A 86 -12.00 -3.41 -9.72
C SER A 86 -12.20 -2.85 -8.31
N LEU A 87 -11.26 -3.11 -7.39
CA LEU A 87 -11.27 -2.52 -6.05
C LEU A 87 -11.12 -0.99 -6.12
N VAL A 88 -10.18 -0.51 -6.95
CA VAL A 88 -9.94 0.92 -7.17
C VAL A 88 -11.17 1.60 -7.77
N GLU A 89 -11.74 1.03 -8.83
CA GLU A 89 -12.96 1.55 -9.46
C GLU A 89 -14.13 1.61 -8.47
N ARG A 90 -14.33 0.55 -7.68
CA ARG A 90 -15.38 0.49 -6.67
C ARG A 90 -15.20 1.57 -5.61
N LEU A 91 -14.00 1.70 -5.04
CA LEU A 91 -13.70 2.71 -4.01
C LEU A 91 -13.85 4.13 -4.56
N ALA A 92 -13.44 4.37 -5.81
CA ALA A 92 -13.63 5.66 -6.46
C ALA A 92 -15.12 5.98 -6.65
N GLY A 93 -15.93 5.00 -7.05
CA GLY A 93 -17.39 5.13 -7.15
C GLY A 93 -18.08 5.39 -5.80
N GLU A 94 -17.48 4.93 -4.70
CA GLU A 94 -17.90 5.21 -3.32
C GLU A 94 -17.40 6.58 -2.81
N GLY A 95 -16.61 7.32 -3.60
CA GLY A 95 -16.12 8.66 -3.27
C GLY A 95 -14.81 8.71 -2.49
N PHE A 96 -14.06 7.61 -2.42
CA PHE A 96 -12.76 7.56 -1.76
C PHE A 96 -11.63 8.16 -2.61
N SER A 97 -10.71 8.87 -1.95
CA SER A 97 -9.37 9.15 -2.47
C SER A 97 -8.47 7.94 -2.21
N ILE A 98 -7.78 7.46 -3.24
CA ILE A 98 -7.09 6.17 -3.18
C ILE A 98 -5.59 6.36 -3.08
N ALA A 99 -4.99 5.67 -2.10
CA ALA A 99 -3.56 5.51 -1.93
C ALA A 99 -3.17 4.04 -2.15
N LEU A 100 -2.19 3.81 -3.02
CA LEU A 100 -1.67 2.47 -3.33
C LEU A 100 -0.23 2.35 -2.84
N ASP A 101 0.05 1.34 -2.04
CA ASP A 101 1.40 0.95 -1.64
C ASP A 101 1.94 -0.12 -2.58
N ILE A 102 3.16 0.09 -3.07
CA ILE A 102 3.85 -0.80 -3.99
C ILE A 102 5.19 -1.33 -3.44
N THR A 103 5.42 -1.17 -2.13
CA THR A 103 6.67 -1.57 -1.46
C THR A 103 6.79 -3.08 -1.36
N SER A 104 5.74 -3.70 -0.86
CA SER A 104 5.61 -5.16 -0.77
C SER A 104 4.94 -5.72 -2.03
N GLY A 105 4.86 -7.04 -2.14
CA GLY A 105 4.26 -7.72 -3.28
C GLY A 105 5.21 -7.92 -4.46
N ARG A 106 4.79 -8.74 -5.42
CA ARG A 106 5.56 -9.01 -6.63
C ARG A 106 5.41 -7.86 -7.61
N LYS A 107 6.51 -7.46 -8.26
CA LYS A 107 6.53 -6.39 -9.27
C LYS A 107 5.49 -6.58 -10.37
N ALA A 108 5.27 -7.82 -10.80
CA ALA A 108 4.26 -8.15 -11.81
C ALA A 108 2.82 -7.92 -11.33
N THR A 109 2.51 -8.23 -10.07
CA THR A 109 1.21 -7.93 -9.45
C THR A 109 0.94 -6.44 -9.42
N ILE A 110 1.93 -5.65 -8.98
CA ILE A 110 1.86 -4.18 -8.95
C ILE A 110 1.69 -3.61 -10.37
N ALA A 111 2.49 -4.08 -11.34
CA ALA A 111 2.40 -3.62 -12.71
C ALA A 111 1.03 -3.92 -13.33
N GLY A 112 0.48 -5.12 -13.08
CA GLY A 112 -0.86 -5.50 -13.52
C GLY A 112 -1.94 -4.61 -12.91
N ALA A 113 -1.84 -4.29 -11.61
CA ALA A 113 -2.75 -3.38 -10.92
C ALA A 113 -2.70 -1.98 -11.52
N LEU A 114 -1.51 -1.39 -11.67
CA LEU A 114 -1.34 -0.07 -12.25
C LEU A 114 -1.84 -0.01 -13.71
N ALA A 115 -1.57 -1.04 -14.51
CA ALA A 115 -2.08 -1.13 -15.88
C ALA A 115 -3.60 -1.22 -15.95
N ALA A 116 -4.23 -2.00 -15.07
CA ALA A 116 -5.69 -2.12 -15.01
C ALA A 116 -6.34 -0.78 -14.63
N VAL A 117 -5.78 -0.08 -13.63
CA VAL A 117 -6.29 1.23 -13.21
C VAL A 117 -6.11 2.28 -14.30
N ALA A 118 -4.96 2.31 -14.97
CA ALA A 118 -4.71 3.22 -16.09
C ALA A 118 -5.68 2.97 -17.25
N ALA A 119 -5.98 1.70 -17.56
CA ALA A 119 -6.94 1.34 -18.60
C ALA A 119 -8.39 1.71 -18.23
N GLY A 120 -8.75 1.61 -16.95
CA GLY A 120 -10.07 1.99 -16.42
C GLY A 120 -10.28 3.50 -16.25
N GLY A 121 -9.23 4.32 -16.42
CA GLY A 121 -9.32 5.78 -16.33
C GLY A 121 -9.58 6.32 -14.93
N THR A 122 -9.42 5.50 -13.89
CA THR A 122 -9.59 5.94 -12.49
C THR A 122 -8.30 6.54 -11.96
N GLU A 123 -8.38 7.70 -11.30
CA GLU A 123 -7.22 8.37 -10.71
C GLU A 123 -6.81 7.70 -9.38
N ILE A 124 -5.53 7.35 -9.25
CA ILE A 124 -4.91 7.05 -7.95
C ILE A 124 -4.28 8.35 -7.45
N ARG A 125 -4.67 8.79 -6.25
CA ARG A 125 -4.18 10.04 -5.67
C ARG A 125 -2.72 9.92 -5.22
N HIS A 126 -2.36 8.79 -4.61
CA HIS A 126 -1.03 8.55 -4.06
C HIS A 126 -0.51 7.16 -4.44
N ILE A 127 0.74 7.06 -4.86
CA ILE A 127 1.42 5.77 -5.07
C ILE A 127 2.68 5.75 -4.22
N TYR A 128 2.61 5.04 -3.09
CA TYR A 128 3.64 5.01 -2.07
C TYR A 128 4.64 3.88 -2.27
N TYR A 129 5.92 4.18 -2.02
CA TYR A 129 7.00 3.20 -2.00
C TYR A 129 8.02 3.55 -0.91
N LEU A 130 8.23 2.67 0.06
CA LEU A 130 9.29 2.83 1.05
C LEU A 130 10.62 2.35 0.47
N ALA A 131 11.41 3.29 -0.02
CA ALA A 131 12.73 3.02 -0.56
C ALA A 131 13.72 2.71 0.58
N MET A 132 14.34 1.54 0.52
CA MET A 132 15.37 1.10 1.45
C MET A 132 16.75 1.10 0.76
N LYS A 133 17.74 1.73 1.40
CA LYS A 133 19.12 1.79 0.89
C LYS A 133 19.98 0.59 1.31
N SER A 134 19.50 -0.24 2.23
CA SER A 134 20.16 -1.46 2.70
C SER A 134 19.14 -2.59 2.89
N VAL A 135 19.57 -3.82 2.61
CA VAL A 135 18.76 -5.03 2.81
C VAL A 135 18.84 -5.58 4.24
N GLU A 136 19.88 -5.23 4.98
CA GLU A 136 20.17 -5.75 6.33
C GLU A 136 19.14 -5.27 7.37
N ASP A 137 18.53 -4.11 7.13
CA ASP A 137 17.60 -3.46 8.04
C ASP A 137 16.12 -3.73 7.70
N ILE A 138 15.82 -4.46 6.61
CA ILE A 138 14.44 -4.65 6.11
C ILE A 138 13.54 -5.39 7.12
N ALA A 139 14.12 -6.21 8.01
CA ALA A 139 13.39 -6.95 9.03
C ALA A 139 13.26 -6.20 10.37
N LYS A 140 13.73 -4.94 10.46
CA LYS A 140 13.60 -4.12 11.66
C LYS A 140 12.31 -3.29 11.62
N PRO A 141 11.68 -3.00 12.77
CA PRO A 141 10.62 -2.01 12.84
C PRO A 141 11.08 -0.64 12.33
N TYR A 142 10.18 0.11 11.67
CA TYR A 142 10.48 1.38 11.01
C TYR A 142 11.31 2.36 11.87
N MET A 143 10.97 2.55 13.15
CA MET A 143 11.70 3.48 14.04
C MET A 143 13.10 2.99 14.45
N MET A 144 13.43 1.72 14.22
CA MET A 144 14.75 1.14 14.45
C MET A 144 15.64 1.17 13.20
N ILE A 145 15.07 1.48 12.03
CA ILE A 145 15.81 1.68 10.79
C ILE A 145 16.35 3.12 10.79
N PRO A 146 17.66 3.34 10.60
CA PRO A 146 18.20 4.70 10.52
C PRO A 146 17.49 5.51 9.43
N LEU A 147 16.97 6.69 9.75
CA LEU A 147 16.19 7.53 8.81
C LEU A 147 16.94 7.85 7.51
N ARG A 148 18.27 7.95 7.56
CA ARG A 148 19.11 8.14 6.35
C ARG A 148 19.06 6.97 5.34
N LEU A 149 18.65 5.78 5.80
CA LEU A 149 18.59 4.53 5.03
C LEU A 149 17.19 4.21 4.48
N GLN A 150 16.18 4.99 4.86
CA GLN A 150 14.80 4.79 4.43
C GLN A 150 14.17 6.09 3.96
N GLU A 151 13.32 6.01 2.95
CA GLU A 151 12.63 7.18 2.41
C GLU A 151 11.29 6.76 1.81
N ILE A 152 10.18 7.30 2.33
CA ILE A 152 8.88 7.08 1.72
C ILE A 152 8.72 8.00 0.51
N ARG A 153 8.51 7.42 -0.67
CA ARG A 153 8.26 8.13 -1.93
C ARG A 153 6.77 8.18 -2.22
N ASP A 154 6.34 9.23 -2.92
CA ASP A 154 5.00 9.32 -3.52
C ASP A 154 5.15 9.62 -5.00
N PHE A 155 4.97 8.60 -5.84
CA PHE A 155 5.25 8.71 -7.26
C PHE A 155 4.27 9.64 -8.00
N THR A 156 3.04 9.85 -7.49
CA THR A 156 2.11 10.81 -8.11
C THR A 156 2.56 12.24 -7.85
N GLN A 157 3.07 12.53 -6.65
CA GLN A 157 3.66 13.82 -6.32
C GLN A 157 4.98 14.06 -7.07
N ASP A 158 5.84 13.04 -7.15
CA ASP A 158 7.13 13.14 -7.83
C ASP A 158 6.96 13.40 -9.33
N ALA A 159 5.99 12.75 -10.00
CA ALA A 159 5.65 13.00 -11.39
C ALA A 159 5.23 14.46 -11.63
N ARG A 160 4.33 15.00 -10.79
CA ARG A 160 3.86 16.40 -10.87
C ARG A 160 4.98 17.42 -10.66
N ARG A 161 6.02 17.08 -9.89
CA ARG A 161 7.20 17.94 -9.68
C ARG A 161 8.15 17.92 -10.88
N GLY A 162 8.23 16.79 -11.60
CA GLY A 162 8.98 16.67 -12.84
C GLY A 162 8.40 17.48 -14.01
N ASP A 163 7.12 17.85 -13.92
CA ASP A 163 6.39 18.66 -14.92
C ASP A 163 6.48 20.18 -14.66
N SER A 164 7.27 20.63 -13.69
CA SER A 164 7.53 22.06 -13.48
C SER A 164 8.63 22.53 -14.45
N PRO A 165 8.35 23.52 -15.34
CA PRO A 165 9.32 24.00 -16.34
C PRO A 165 10.56 24.66 -15.73
#